data_AF-A0A529LF70-F1
#
_entry.id   AF-A0A529LF70-F1
#
_cell.length_a   1.000
_cell.length_b   1.000
_cell.length_c   1.000
_cell.angle_alpha   90.00
_cell.angle_beta   90.00
_cell.angle_gamma   90.00
#
_symmetry.space_group_name_H-M   'P 1'
#
loop_
_entity.id
_entity.type
_entity.pdbx_description
1 polymer ?
#
loop_
_entity_poly.entity_id
_entity_poly.type
_entity_poly.pdbx_seq_one_letter_code
_entity_poly.pdbx_strand_id
1 'polypeptide(L)'
;PDVIESVSFSGGPSVTIKSHHNVGGLPERMNMKLVEPLRELFKDEVRALGKELGLPESFIGRHPFPGPGLAIRCPGGITREKLEILREADAIYLDEIRKAGLYDAIWQAFAV
;
A
#
# COMPACT_ATOMS: atom_id res chain seq x y z
N PRO A 1 0.51 -10.63 6.44
CA PRO A 1 -0.84 -10.76 5.84
C PRO A 1 -0.80 -11.44 4.47
N ASP A 2 0.07 -10.99 3.57
CA ASP A 2 0.16 -11.49 2.19
C ASP A 2 0.50 -12.99 2.10
N VAL A 3 1.31 -13.52 3.02
CA VAL A 3 1.58 -14.98 3.12
C VAL A 3 0.36 -15.78 3.57
N ILE A 4 -0.45 -15.22 4.48
CA ILE A 4 -1.67 -15.87 5.01
C ILE A 4 -2.79 -15.86 3.95
N GLU A 5 -2.80 -14.84 3.09
CA GLU A 5 -3.72 -14.73 1.95
C GLU A 5 -3.32 -15.62 0.76
N SER A 6 -2.10 -16.20 0.79
CA SER A 6 -1.52 -16.97 -0.32
C SER A 6 -1.31 -18.45 -0.03
N VAL A 7 -1.05 -18.82 1.21
CA VAL A 7 -0.82 -20.22 1.61
C VAL A 7 -1.35 -20.44 3.02
N SER A 8 -2.12 -21.52 3.24
CA SER A 8 -2.55 -21.91 4.58
C SER A 8 -1.33 -22.29 5.42
N PHE A 9 -1.02 -21.45 6.41
CA PHE A 9 0.07 -21.66 7.37
C PHE A 9 -0.06 -22.99 8.15
N SER A 10 -1.26 -23.60 8.18
CA SER A 10 -1.58 -24.75 9.04
C SER A 10 -2.45 -25.84 8.38
N GLY A 11 -2.39 -26.03 7.05
CA GLY A 11 -3.05 -27.17 6.39
C GLY A 11 -4.58 -27.22 6.41
N GLY A 12 -5.26 -26.15 6.85
CA GLY A 12 -6.73 -26.00 6.73
C GLY A 12 -7.14 -25.44 5.36
N PRO A 13 -8.42 -25.59 4.96
CA PRO A 13 -8.90 -25.19 3.64
C PRO A 13 -8.84 -23.65 3.53
N SER A 14 -7.82 -23.14 2.85
CA SER A 14 -7.75 -21.73 2.49
C SER A 14 -8.75 -21.50 1.36
N VAL A 15 -9.84 -20.82 1.67
CA VAL A 15 -10.63 -20.18 0.62
C VAL A 15 -9.72 -19.14 -0.02
N THR A 16 -9.42 -19.30 -1.30
CA THR A 16 -8.65 -18.33 -2.09
C THR A 16 -9.46 -17.04 -2.17
N ILE A 17 -9.33 -16.16 -1.18
CA ILE A 17 -10.18 -14.98 -1.05
C ILE A 17 -9.78 -13.89 -2.06
N LYS A 18 -8.56 -13.93 -2.65
CA LYS A 18 -8.15 -12.97 -3.70
C LYS A 18 -7.19 -13.58 -4.72
N SER A 19 -7.37 -13.23 -5.99
CA SER A 19 -6.32 -13.29 -7.02
C SER A 19 -5.13 -12.47 -6.52
N HIS A 20 -3.97 -13.09 -6.37
CA HIS A 20 -2.81 -12.39 -5.84
C HIS A 20 -2.43 -11.24 -6.76
N HIS A 21 -2.41 -10.02 -6.24
CA HIS A 21 -1.87 -8.87 -6.97
C HIS A 21 -0.34 -8.89 -7.09
N ASN A 22 0.33 -9.83 -6.41
CA ASN A 22 1.79 -10.02 -6.43
C ASN A 22 2.24 -11.24 -7.26
N VAL A 23 1.32 -12.04 -7.81
CA VAL A 23 1.66 -13.19 -8.66
C VAL A 23 1.28 -12.84 -10.10
N GLY A 24 2.08 -11.98 -10.73
CA GLY A 24 1.80 -11.55 -12.09
C GLY A 24 3.02 -10.99 -12.82
N GLY A 25 3.49 -11.75 -13.81
CA GLY A 25 3.77 -11.14 -15.12
C GLY A 25 5.17 -10.63 -15.40
N LEU A 26 6.23 -11.23 -14.86
CA LEU A 26 7.55 -11.04 -15.48
C LEU A 26 7.56 -11.74 -16.86
N PRO A 27 8.16 -11.13 -17.90
CA PRO A 27 8.34 -11.79 -19.19
C PRO A 27 9.06 -13.14 -19.04
N GLU A 28 8.71 -14.15 -19.84
CA GLU A 28 9.28 -15.51 -19.73
C GLU A 28 10.81 -15.57 -19.78
N ARG A 29 11.45 -14.59 -20.44
CA ARG A 29 12.92 -14.46 -20.49
C ARG A 29 13.56 -14.06 -19.16
N MET A 30 12.79 -13.63 -18.16
CA MET A 30 13.29 -13.14 -16.87
C MET A 30 13.15 -14.21 -15.78
N ASN A 31 14.12 -15.14 -15.75
CA ASN A 31 14.21 -16.21 -14.76
C ASN A 31 14.88 -15.73 -13.46
N MET A 32 14.17 -14.91 -12.68
CA MET A 32 14.66 -14.43 -11.39
C MET A 32 14.24 -15.34 -10.23
N LYS A 33 15.00 -15.30 -9.13
CA LYS A 33 14.61 -15.93 -7.85
C LYS A 33 13.86 -14.91 -6.99
N LEU A 34 12.76 -15.33 -6.38
CA LEU A 34 11.99 -14.51 -5.46
C LEU A 34 12.73 -14.33 -4.12
N VAL A 35 12.81 -13.10 -3.63
CA VAL A 35 13.42 -12.75 -2.34
C VAL A 35 12.45 -11.88 -1.55
N GLU A 36 11.82 -12.44 -0.52
CA GLU A 36 10.82 -11.79 0.33
C GLU A 36 11.25 -11.82 1.80
N PRO A 37 12.22 -10.98 2.22
CA PRO A 37 12.83 -11.07 3.55
C PRO A 37 11.88 -10.70 4.69
N LEU A 38 10.77 -10.02 4.38
CA LEU A 38 9.77 -9.56 5.34
C LEU A 38 8.52 -10.45 5.36
N ARG A 39 8.55 -11.61 4.68
CA ARG A 39 7.37 -12.48 4.48
C ARG A 39 6.69 -12.94 5.78
N GLU A 40 7.44 -13.05 6.87
CA GLU A 40 6.93 -13.53 8.16
C GLU A 40 6.49 -12.41 9.09
N LEU A 41 6.68 -11.14 8.68
CA LEU A 41 6.37 -9.97 9.50
C LEU A 41 5.00 -9.40 9.17
N PHE A 42 4.29 -8.94 10.21
CA PHE A 42 3.12 -8.09 10.09
C PHE A 42 3.53 -6.62 9.89
N LYS A 43 2.56 -5.79 9.47
CA LYS A 43 2.80 -4.37 9.16
C LYS A 43 3.42 -3.60 10.32
N ASP A 44 3.00 -3.88 11.55
CA ASP A 44 3.52 -3.17 12.73
C ASP A 44 4.94 -3.61 13.08
N GLU A 45 5.30 -4.87 12.84
CA GLU A 45 6.67 -5.39 12.98
C GLU A 45 7.59 -4.81 11.90
N VAL A 46 7.12 -4.70 10.66
CA VAL A 46 7.86 -4.02 9.58
C VAL A 46 8.07 -2.54 9.91
N ARG A 47 7.10 -1.87 10.53
CA ARG A 47 7.24 -0.49 11.00
C ARG A 47 8.29 -0.36 12.11
N ALA A 48 8.25 -1.25 13.11
CA ALA A 48 9.25 -1.28 14.17
C ALA A 48 10.67 -1.50 13.63
N LEU A 49 10.83 -2.45 12.69
CA LEU A 49 12.08 -2.67 11.98
C LEU A 49 12.55 -1.42 11.23
N GLY A 50 11.64 -0.71 10.56
CA GLY A 50 11.94 0.55 9.90
C GLY A 50 12.50 1.62 10.84
N LYS A 51 11.98 1.71 12.08
CA LYS A 51 12.48 2.64 13.11
C LYS A 51 13.90 2.28 13.53
N GLU A 52 14.15 1.00 13.78
CA GLU A 52 15.48 0.50 14.16
C GLU A 52 16.53 0.75 13.06
N LEU A 53 16.11 0.68 11.80
CA LEU A 53 16.95 1.01 10.64
C LEU A 53 17.11 2.51 10.40
N GLY A 54 16.51 3.37 11.23
CA GLY A 54 16.63 4.83 11.13
C GLY A 54 15.81 5.46 10.02
N LEU A 55 14.74 4.82 9.54
CA LEU A 55 13.83 5.44 8.58
C LEU A 55 13.07 6.62 9.22
N PRO A 56 12.80 7.70 8.47
CA PRO A 56 12.02 8.82 8.98
C PRO A 56 10.61 8.38 9.41
N GLU A 57 10.14 8.87 10.56
CA GLU A 57 8.79 8.58 11.07
C GLU A 57 7.69 8.93 10.05
N SER A 58 7.89 9.98 9.26
CA SER A 58 6.96 10.39 8.19
C SER A 58 6.78 9.32 7.09
N PHE A 59 7.77 8.45 6.89
CA PHE A 59 7.67 7.31 5.97
C PHE A 59 6.99 6.11 6.62
N ILE A 60 7.33 5.82 7.88
CA ILE A 60 6.83 4.65 8.63
C ILE A 60 5.33 4.81 8.95
N GLY A 61 4.94 6.02 9.36
CA GLY A 61 3.56 6.39 9.68
C GLY A 61 2.69 6.68 8.46
N ARG A 62 3.25 6.70 7.24
CA ARG A 62 2.50 7.05 6.03
C ARG A 62 1.32 6.10 5.82
N HIS A 63 0.17 6.67 5.45
CA HIS A 63 -0.99 5.90 5.05
C HIS A 63 -0.66 5.00 3.84
N PRO A 64 -1.22 3.78 3.78
CA PRO A 64 -1.04 2.93 2.62
C PRO A 64 -1.62 3.58 1.35
N PHE A 65 -0.91 3.42 0.24
CA PHE A 65 -1.31 3.93 -1.07
C PHE A 65 -1.47 2.75 -2.05
N PRO A 66 -2.57 2.68 -2.81
CA PRO A 66 -2.87 1.53 -3.66
C PRO A 66 -1.92 1.43 -4.86
N GLY A 67 -1.64 0.21 -5.33
CA GLY A 67 -0.77 -0.03 -6.50
C GLY A 67 -1.20 0.69 -7.78
N PRO A 68 -2.49 0.64 -8.19
CA PRO A 68 -3.01 1.46 -9.30
C PRO A 68 -3.00 2.98 -9.05
N GLY A 69 -2.73 3.41 -7.83
CA GLY A 69 -2.62 4.80 -7.42
C GLY A 69 -3.90 5.63 -7.63
N LEU A 70 -3.74 6.82 -8.20
CA LEU A 70 -4.84 7.76 -8.43
C LEU A 70 -5.85 7.27 -9.48
N ALA A 71 -5.50 6.26 -10.29
CA ALA A 71 -6.39 5.72 -11.31
C ALA A 71 -7.72 5.21 -10.71
N ILE A 72 -7.65 4.52 -9.57
CA ILE A 72 -8.85 4.01 -8.88
C ILE A 72 -9.55 5.08 -8.03
N ARG A 73 -8.93 6.26 -7.90
CA ARG A 73 -9.46 7.41 -7.18
C ARG A 73 -9.98 8.49 -8.12
N CYS A 74 -9.91 8.30 -9.44
CA CYS A 74 -10.35 9.30 -10.42
C CYS A 74 -11.61 8.77 -11.14
N PRO A 75 -12.82 9.23 -10.78
CA PRO A 75 -14.05 8.76 -11.41
C PRO A 75 -14.10 8.98 -12.93
N GLY A 76 -14.49 7.93 -13.64
CA GLY A 76 -14.60 7.92 -15.10
C GLY A 76 -13.26 7.85 -15.81
N GLY A 77 -13.17 8.44 -17.02
CA GLY A 77 -11.94 8.43 -17.80
C GLY A 77 -10.79 9.16 -17.09
N ILE A 78 -9.60 8.54 -17.11
CA ILE A 78 -8.37 9.07 -16.52
C ILE A 78 -7.74 10.04 -17.54
N THR A 79 -7.74 11.33 -17.21
CA THR A 79 -7.11 12.37 -18.01
C THR A 79 -6.08 13.12 -17.18
N ARG A 80 -5.14 13.79 -17.86
CA ARG A 80 -4.09 14.55 -17.17
C ARG A 80 -4.67 15.67 -16.31
N GLU A 81 -5.63 16.44 -16.83
CA GLU A 81 -6.30 17.52 -16.11
C GLU A 81 -7.03 17.00 -14.85
N LYS A 82 -7.77 15.91 -14.95
CA LYS A 82 -8.43 15.32 -13.77
C LYS A 82 -7.42 14.88 -12.71
N LEU A 83 -6.30 14.29 -13.12
CA LEU A 83 -5.25 13.89 -12.19
C LEU A 83 -4.54 15.10 -11.57
N GLU A 84 -4.44 16.24 -12.26
CA GLU A 84 -3.90 17.48 -11.70
C GLU A 84 -4.83 18.00 -10.59
N ILE A 85 -6.13 18.11 -10.88
CA ILE A 85 -7.15 18.52 -9.89
C ILE A 85 -7.15 17.58 -8.68
N LEU A 86 -7.15 16.26 -8.91
CA LEU A 86 -7.16 15.28 -7.83
C LEU A 86 -5.89 15.33 -6.97
N ARG A 87 -4.72 15.56 -7.58
CA ARG A 87 -3.46 15.74 -6.82
C ARG A 87 -3.51 16.98 -5.94
N GLU A 88 -4.02 18.09 -6.45
CA GLU A 88 -4.17 19.33 -5.68
C GLU A 88 -5.15 19.15 -4.53
N ALA A 89 -6.31 18.53 -4.80
CA ALA A 89 -7.31 18.23 -3.79
C ALA A 89 -6.77 17.30 -2.69
N ASP A 90 -6.09 16.21 -3.06
CA ASP A 90 -5.49 15.26 -2.11
C ASP A 90 -4.39 15.93 -1.28
N ALA A 91 -3.56 16.78 -1.90
CA ALA A 91 -2.50 17.52 -1.20
C ALA A 91 -3.07 18.46 -0.14
N ILE A 92 -4.09 19.26 -0.49
CA ILE A 92 -4.75 20.18 0.45
C ILE A 92 -5.43 19.38 1.57
N TYR A 93 -6.18 18.34 1.21
CA TYR A 93 -6.89 17.49 2.18
C TYR A 93 -5.95 16.87 3.21
N LEU A 94 -4.83 16.29 2.76
CA LEU A 94 -3.84 15.69 3.65
C LEU A 94 -3.09 16.73 4.48
N ASP A 95 -2.81 17.91 3.93
CA ASP A 95 -2.16 19.00 4.66
C ASP A 95 -3.04 19.52 5.80
N GLU A 96 -4.34 19.73 5.56
CA GLU A 96 -5.28 20.16 6.59
C GLU A 96 -5.45 19.10 7.70
N ILE A 97 -5.49 17.81 7.35
CA ILE A 97 -5.49 16.72 8.34
C ILE A 97 -4.22 16.74 9.20
N ARG A 98 -3.05 16.99 8.60
CA ARG A 98 -1.78 17.08 9.32
C ARG A 98 -1.73 18.29 10.23
N LYS A 99 -2.14 19.47 9.75
CA LYS A 99 -2.25 20.70 10.55
C LYS A 99 -3.20 20.54 11.74
N ALA A 100 -4.28 19.77 11.58
CA ALA A 100 -5.21 19.44 12.64
C ALA A 100 -4.68 18.38 13.63
N GLY A 101 -3.51 17.78 13.39
CA GLY A 101 -2.94 16.72 14.23
C GLY A 101 -3.70 15.38 14.14
N LEU A 102 -4.52 15.18 13.11
CA LEU A 102 -5.40 14.01 12.98
C LEU A 102 -4.80 12.88 12.14
N TYR A 103 -3.67 13.11 11.48
CA TYR A 103 -3.10 12.18 10.50
C TYR A 103 -2.85 10.78 11.07
N ASP A 104 -2.30 10.71 12.28
CA ASP A 104 -1.94 9.45 12.93
C ASP A 104 -3.15 8.75 13.59
N ALA A 105 -4.23 9.48 13.84
CA ALA A 105 -5.49 8.93 14.36
C ALA A 105 -6.36 8.32 13.25
N ILE A 106 -6.18 8.74 12.00
CA ILE A 106 -6.92 8.24 10.85
C ILE A 106 -6.16 7.07 10.23
N TRP A 107 -6.85 5.95 10.02
CA TRP A 107 -6.24 4.76 9.40
C TRP A 107 -5.79 5.00 7.95
N GLN A 108 -6.62 5.70 7.17
CA GLN A 108 -6.33 6.05 5.78
C GLN A 108 -7.16 7.27 5.35
N ALA A 109 -6.53 8.23 4.70
CA ALA A 109 -7.16 9.43 4.13
C ALA A 109 -6.76 9.61 2.66
N PHE A 110 -7.72 9.95 1.80
CA PHE A 110 -7.50 10.31 0.39
C PHE A 110 -8.69 11.06 -0.21
N ALA A 111 -8.42 11.83 -1.28
CA ALA A 111 -9.45 12.42 -2.14
C ALA A 111 -9.86 11.47 -3.29
N VAL A 112 -11.05 11.71 -3.86
CA VAL A 112 -11.65 11.00 -5.01
C VAL A 112 -12.27 12.02 -5.96
#